data_AF-A0A354GJA8-F1
#
_entry.id   AF-A0A354GJA8-F1
#
_cell.length_a   1.000
_cell.length_b   1.000
_cell.length_c   1.000
_cell.angle_alpha   90.00
_cell.angle_beta   90.00
_cell.angle_gamma   90.00
#
_symmetry.space_group_name_H-M   'P 1'
#
loop_
_entity.id
_entity.type
_entity.pdbx_description
1 polymer ?
#
loop_
_entity_poly.entity_id
_entity_poly.type
_entity_poly.pdbx_seq_one_letter_code
_entity_poly.pdbx_strand_id
1 'polypeptide(L)'
;MKSIQASTYPIHFEEKAYIELASCIKNRAYSSIFILVDENTFEYCYPRFIRLLKTDKPIEIIQIDAGEIYKNLETCIGVWNAMTELGADRKSLLITLGGGVITDLGGFVASTFKRGIEFVNIPTTLLSMVDASVGGKTGVDLGVLKNQIGVFANPELIIIDPEYLHTVTPREIRSGTAEIIKYGMTHDIRLFNEIKDNPNLNIIDLIHRSIEIKNNVVLEDPKEKNVRKVLNWGHTIGHGIESYFLDSET
;
A
#
# COMPACT_ATOMS: atom_id res chain seq x y z
N MET A 1 12.97 4.33 13.62
CA MET A 1 11.67 4.60 14.27
C MET A 1 11.10 3.33 14.94
N LYS A 2 10.14 3.43 15.86
CA LYS A 2 9.54 2.24 16.52
C LYS A 2 8.50 1.59 15.61
N SER A 3 8.57 0.27 15.44
CA SER A 3 7.54 -0.51 14.72
C SER A 3 6.16 -0.34 15.36
N ILE A 4 5.12 -0.34 14.53
CA ILE A 4 3.72 -0.35 14.97
C ILE A 4 3.18 -1.77 14.80
N GLN A 5 2.45 -2.27 15.81
CA GLN A 5 1.76 -3.55 15.72
C GLN A 5 0.32 -3.30 15.28
N ALA A 6 -0.05 -3.76 14.09
CA ALA A 6 -1.44 -3.84 13.65
C ALA A 6 -2.10 -5.14 14.14
N SER A 7 -3.36 -5.37 13.78
CA SER A 7 -4.16 -6.49 14.29
C SER A 7 -3.45 -7.84 14.20
N THR A 8 -2.81 -8.13 13.07
CA THR A 8 -2.16 -9.43 12.81
C THR A 8 -0.77 -9.31 12.20
N TYR A 9 -0.27 -8.09 11.94
CA TYR A 9 0.97 -7.86 11.22
C TYR A 9 1.72 -6.63 11.78
N PRO A 10 3.06 -6.62 11.70
CA PRO A 10 3.85 -5.46 12.06
C PRO A 10 4.00 -4.48 10.88
N ILE A 11 4.20 -3.22 11.23
CA ILE A 11 4.60 -2.14 10.32
C ILE A 11 5.98 -1.69 10.76
N HIS A 12 6.97 -1.93 9.90
CA HIS A 12 8.37 -1.62 10.13
C HIS A 12 8.78 -0.40 9.31
N PHE A 13 9.80 0.31 9.80
CA PHE A 13 10.23 1.58 9.23
C PHE A 13 11.71 1.56 8.88
N GLU A 14 12.05 2.27 7.82
CA GLU A 14 13.42 2.55 7.36
C GLU A 14 14.20 1.27 7.03
N GLU A 15 15.52 1.38 6.86
CA GLU A 15 16.35 0.28 6.36
C GLU A 15 16.33 -0.98 7.25
N LYS A 16 16.08 -0.82 8.56
CA LYS A 16 15.94 -1.95 9.49
C LYS A 16 14.76 -2.86 9.13
N ALA A 17 13.73 -2.32 8.47
CA ALA A 17 12.56 -3.09 8.05
C ALA A 17 12.91 -4.21 7.03
N TYR A 18 13.93 -4.02 6.20
CA TYR A 18 14.34 -5.05 5.23
C TYR A 18 15.03 -6.24 5.90
N ILE A 19 15.60 -6.07 7.10
CA ILE A 19 16.11 -7.18 7.92
C ILE A 19 14.94 -8.03 8.41
N GLU A 20 13.85 -7.40 8.84
CA GLU A 20 12.62 -8.10 9.25
C GLU A 20 11.97 -8.82 8.07
N LEU A 21 11.98 -8.24 6.87
CA LEU A 21 11.54 -8.91 5.65
C LEU A 21 12.38 -10.15 5.32
N ALA A 22 13.71 -10.04 5.37
CA ALA A 22 14.60 -11.17 5.15
C ALA A 22 14.37 -12.29 6.18
N SER A 23 14.15 -11.92 7.45
CA SER A 23 13.79 -12.85 8.52
C SER A 23 12.45 -13.53 8.26
N CYS A 24 11.42 -12.78 7.87
CA CYS A 24 10.11 -13.30 7.50
C CYS A 24 10.20 -14.34 6.38
N ILE A 25 10.90 -13.99 5.30
CA ILE A 25 11.11 -14.86 4.14
C ILE A 25 11.79 -16.18 4.53
N LYS A 26 12.84 -16.09 5.34
CA LYS A 26 13.60 -17.26 5.80
C LYS A 26 12.74 -18.16 6.70
N ASN A 27 12.04 -17.58 7.67
CA ASN A 27 11.30 -18.33 8.69
C ASN A 27 10.08 -19.05 8.10
N ARG A 28 9.42 -18.47 7.10
CA ARG A 28 8.27 -19.08 6.43
C ARG A 28 8.64 -20.05 5.31
N ALA A 29 9.93 -20.10 4.95
CA ALA A 29 10.48 -20.99 3.94
C ALA A 29 9.70 -20.95 2.61
N TYR A 30 9.45 -19.73 2.11
CA TYR A 30 8.80 -19.53 0.81
C TYR A 30 9.55 -20.26 -0.31
N SER A 31 8.82 -20.70 -1.33
CA SER A 31 9.37 -21.39 -2.51
C SER A 31 9.98 -20.40 -3.50
N SER A 32 9.30 -19.28 -3.72
CA SER A 32 9.67 -18.19 -4.64
C SER A 32 9.06 -16.86 -4.19
N ILE A 33 9.62 -15.77 -4.70
CA ILE A 33 9.16 -14.40 -4.45
C ILE A 33 8.75 -13.79 -5.78
N PHE A 34 7.55 -13.24 -5.82
CA PHE A 34 7.06 -12.42 -6.92
C PHE A 34 7.02 -10.97 -6.46
N ILE A 35 7.55 -10.06 -7.27
CA ILE A 35 7.52 -8.63 -6.99
C ILE A 35 6.62 -7.97 -8.03
N LEU A 36 5.50 -7.40 -7.58
CA LEU A 36 4.58 -6.63 -8.41
C LEU A 36 4.93 -5.14 -8.32
N VAL A 37 5.13 -4.51 -9.47
CA VAL A 37 5.48 -3.10 -9.64
C VAL A 37 4.74 -2.50 -10.83
N ASP A 38 4.52 -1.18 -10.82
CA ASP A 38 4.24 -0.42 -12.04
C ASP A 38 5.54 0.04 -12.73
N GLU A 39 5.45 0.55 -13.96
CA GLU A 39 6.58 1.07 -14.74
C GLU A 39 7.44 2.11 -14.02
N ASN A 40 6.84 3.07 -13.31
CA ASN A 40 7.57 4.11 -12.59
C ASN A 40 8.25 3.52 -11.37
N THR A 41 7.54 2.68 -10.63
CA THR A 41 8.09 2.03 -9.44
C THR A 41 9.24 1.07 -9.80
N PHE A 42 9.15 0.39 -10.95
CA PHE A 42 10.24 -0.43 -11.47
C PHE A 42 11.47 0.41 -11.82
N GLU A 43 11.29 1.58 -12.44
CA GLU A 43 12.40 2.46 -12.79
C GLU A 43 13.07 3.08 -11.55
N TYR A 44 12.27 3.65 -10.64
CA TYR A 44 12.80 4.54 -9.59
C TYR A 44 12.97 3.87 -8.21
N CYS A 45 12.16 2.87 -7.87
CA CYS A 45 12.13 2.29 -6.51
C CYS A 45 12.74 0.89 -6.44
N TYR A 46 12.47 0.04 -7.44
CA TYR A 46 12.97 -1.33 -7.49
C TYR A 46 14.51 -1.43 -7.37
N PRO A 47 15.34 -0.58 -8.02
CA PRO A 47 16.80 -0.67 -7.88
C PRO A 47 17.28 -0.48 -6.44
N ARG A 48 16.60 0.36 -5.64
CA ARG A 48 16.89 0.50 -4.20
C ARG A 48 16.42 -0.75 -3.45
N PHE A 49 15.18 -1.18 -3.68
CA PHE A 49 14.59 -2.32 -3.00
C PHE A 49 15.45 -3.59 -3.12
N ILE A 50 15.83 -3.96 -4.35
CA ILE A 50 16.54 -5.23 -4.60
C ILE A 50 17.94 -5.26 -3.96
N ARG A 51 18.60 -4.11 -3.77
CA ARG A 51 19.88 -4.04 -3.05
C ARG A 51 19.74 -4.32 -1.55
N LEU A 52 18.61 -3.92 -0.97
CA LEU A 52 18.30 -4.06 0.45
C LEU A 52 17.70 -5.42 0.78
N LEU A 53 16.95 -6.03 -0.14
CA LEU A 53 16.39 -7.37 0.02
C LEU A 53 17.51 -8.43 0.10
N LYS A 54 17.57 -9.16 1.22
CA LYS A 54 18.48 -10.30 1.40
C LYS A 54 17.69 -11.60 1.40
N THR A 55 17.89 -12.41 0.37
CA THR A 55 17.23 -13.72 0.24
C THR A 55 18.01 -14.62 -0.73
N ASP A 56 17.87 -15.93 -0.56
CA ASP A 56 18.35 -16.97 -1.46
C ASP A 56 17.24 -17.54 -2.36
N LYS A 57 16.01 -17.03 -2.21
CA LYS A 57 14.84 -17.50 -2.97
C LYS A 57 14.87 -16.96 -4.39
N PRO A 58 14.37 -17.73 -5.37
CA PRO A 58 14.17 -17.23 -6.72
C PRO A 58 13.19 -16.06 -6.70
N ILE A 59 13.52 -15.01 -7.47
CA ILE A 59 12.76 -13.77 -7.55
C ILE A 59 12.28 -13.59 -8.98
N GLU A 60 10.99 -13.37 -9.15
CA GLU A 60 10.36 -13.03 -10.41
C GLU A 60 9.71 -11.64 -10.30
N ILE A 61 9.76 -10.86 -11.38
CA ILE A 61 9.20 -9.51 -11.42
C ILE A 61 8.01 -9.50 -12.36
N ILE A 62 6.90 -8.95 -11.90
CA ILE A 62 5.72 -8.70 -12.72
C ILE A 62 5.53 -7.19 -12.77
N GLN A 63 5.72 -6.64 -13.96
CA GLN A 63 5.51 -5.22 -14.22
C GLN A 63 4.16 -5.01 -14.90
N ILE A 64 3.42 -4.01 -14.44
CA ILE A 64 2.20 -3.50 -15.09
C ILE A 64 2.38 -2.04 -15.48
N ASP A 65 1.48 -1.52 -16.31
CA ASP A 65 1.44 -0.10 -16.64
C ASP A 65 0.92 0.73 -15.45
N ALA A 66 1.38 1.98 -15.33
CA ALA A 66 1.01 2.84 -14.21
C ALA A 66 -0.34 3.53 -14.41
N GLY A 67 -1.08 3.72 -13.31
CA GLY A 67 -2.30 4.53 -13.27
C GLY A 67 -3.53 3.77 -12.79
N GLU A 68 -4.51 4.52 -12.28
CA GLU A 68 -5.76 3.96 -11.74
C GLU A 68 -6.54 3.15 -12.78
N ILE A 69 -6.43 3.49 -14.07
CA ILE A 69 -7.10 2.78 -15.17
C ILE A 69 -6.72 1.29 -15.24
N TYR A 70 -5.54 0.92 -14.73
CA TYR A 70 -5.06 -0.47 -14.68
C TYR A 70 -5.45 -1.19 -13.40
N LYS A 71 -6.14 -0.52 -12.47
CA LYS A 71 -6.65 -1.12 -11.23
C LYS A 71 -7.96 -1.87 -11.47
N ASN A 72 -7.94 -2.86 -12.37
CA ASN A 72 -9.12 -3.59 -12.84
C ASN A 72 -8.89 -5.12 -12.85
N LEU A 73 -9.94 -5.88 -13.18
CA LEU A 73 -9.87 -7.35 -13.21
C LEU A 73 -9.04 -7.89 -14.37
N GLU A 74 -8.98 -7.19 -15.50
CA GLU A 74 -8.19 -7.57 -16.67
C GLU A 74 -6.69 -7.60 -16.31
N THR A 75 -6.22 -6.59 -15.60
CA THR A 75 -4.85 -6.55 -15.06
C THR A 75 -4.63 -7.68 -14.05
N CYS A 76 -5.59 -7.96 -13.15
CA CYS A 76 -5.48 -9.10 -12.24
C CYS A 76 -5.33 -10.44 -12.97
N ILE A 77 -6.08 -10.65 -14.05
CA ILE A 77 -5.97 -11.85 -14.90
C ILE A 77 -4.56 -11.95 -15.49
N GLY A 78 -4.02 -10.85 -16.02
CA GLY A 78 -2.65 -10.80 -16.52
C GLY A 78 -1.62 -11.20 -15.45
N VAL A 79 -1.74 -10.63 -14.25
CA VAL A 79 -0.83 -10.96 -13.12
C VAL A 79 -0.97 -12.43 -12.70
N TRP A 80 -2.18 -12.97 -12.55
CA TRP A 80 -2.38 -14.38 -12.18
C TRP A 80 -1.83 -15.35 -13.24
N ASN A 81 -1.97 -15.02 -14.52
CA ASN A 81 -1.41 -15.82 -15.61
C ASN A 81 0.12 -15.82 -15.55
N ALA A 82 0.73 -14.63 -15.44
CA ALA A 82 2.19 -14.51 -15.31
C ALA A 82 2.73 -15.28 -14.10
N MET A 83 2.09 -15.15 -12.93
CA MET A 83 2.45 -15.94 -11.75
C MET A 83 2.36 -17.45 -12.00
N THR A 84 1.31 -17.90 -12.71
CA THR A 84 1.11 -19.32 -13.02
C THR A 84 2.17 -19.85 -13.97
N GLU A 85 2.48 -19.10 -15.03
CA GLU A 85 3.49 -19.45 -16.05
C GLU A 85 4.90 -19.52 -15.46
N LEU A 86 5.22 -18.60 -14.56
CA LEU A 86 6.48 -18.54 -13.82
C LEU A 86 6.55 -19.53 -12.63
N GLY A 87 5.54 -20.41 -12.50
CA GLY A 87 5.58 -21.52 -11.54
C GLY A 87 5.26 -21.14 -10.10
N ALA A 88 4.52 -20.06 -9.85
CA ALA A 88 4.04 -19.72 -8.51
C ALA A 88 3.23 -20.89 -7.92
N ASP A 89 3.47 -21.19 -6.65
CA ASP A 89 2.78 -22.21 -5.87
C ASP A 89 2.12 -21.61 -4.62
N ARG A 90 1.61 -22.45 -3.71
CA ARG A 90 0.94 -21.99 -2.48
C ARG A 90 1.90 -21.41 -1.43
N LYS A 91 3.20 -21.61 -1.61
CA LYS A 91 4.29 -21.10 -0.77
C LYS A 91 5.06 -19.96 -1.45
N SER A 92 4.56 -19.43 -2.55
CA SER A 92 5.10 -18.20 -3.13
C SER A 92 4.67 -17.00 -2.29
N LEU A 93 5.56 -16.02 -2.17
CA LEU A 93 5.28 -14.72 -1.56
C LEU A 93 5.05 -13.68 -2.66
N LEU A 94 3.99 -12.88 -2.57
CA LEU A 94 3.84 -11.68 -3.38
C LEU A 94 4.28 -10.43 -2.60
N ILE A 95 5.29 -9.72 -3.10
CA ILE A 95 5.68 -8.42 -2.59
C ILE A 95 5.09 -7.36 -3.52
N THR A 96 4.27 -6.48 -2.97
CA THR A 96 3.77 -5.30 -3.68
C THR A 96 4.72 -4.14 -3.38
N LEU A 97 5.37 -3.62 -4.42
CA LEU A 97 6.23 -2.44 -4.31
C LEU A 97 5.60 -1.38 -5.21
N GLY A 98 5.03 -0.34 -4.63
CA GLY A 98 4.34 0.70 -5.41
C GLY A 98 3.38 1.57 -4.60
N GLY A 99 2.64 2.42 -5.31
CA GLY A 99 1.58 3.24 -4.73
C GLY A 99 0.32 2.46 -4.38
N GLY A 100 -0.78 3.18 -4.11
CA GLY A 100 -2.05 2.59 -3.67
C GLY A 100 -2.64 1.58 -4.67
N VAL A 101 -2.50 1.84 -5.97
CA VAL A 101 -2.91 0.91 -7.04
C VAL A 101 -2.23 -0.45 -6.88
N ILE A 102 -0.90 -0.45 -6.75
CA ILE A 102 -0.10 -1.68 -6.65
C ILE A 102 -0.39 -2.43 -5.34
N THR A 103 -0.51 -1.72 -4.22
CA THR A 103 -0.79 -2.36 -2.93
C THR A 103 -2.19 -2.98 -2.88
N ASP A 104 -3.20 -2.30 -3.44
CA ASP A 104 -4.59 -2.79 -3.45
C ASP A 104 -4.78 -3.95 -4.42
N LEU A 105 -4.33 -3.77 -5.68
CA LEU A 105 -4.44 -4.79 -6.72
C LEU A 105 -3.60 -6.02 -6.35
N GLY A 106 -2.36 -5.81 -5.93
CA GLY A 106 -1.47 -6.90 -5.53
C GLY A 106 -1.98 -7.66 -4.32
N GLY A 107 -2.48 -6.96 -3.29
CA GLY A 107 -3.11 -7.60 -2.14
C GLY A 107 -4.33 -8.43 -2.53
N PHE A 108 -5.15 -7.96 -3.47
CA PHE A 108 -6.31 -8.71 -3.98
C PHE A 108 -5.88 -9.94 -4.81
N VAL A 109 -4.89 -9.76 -5.68
CA VAL A 109 -4.27 -10.83 -6.47
C VAL A 109 -3.76 -11.95 -5.56
N ALA A 110 -2.95 -11.62 -4.55
CA ALA A 110 -2.41 -12.61 -3.61
C ALA A 110 -3.53 -13.33 -2.82
N SER A 111 -4.53 -12.58 -2.36
CA SER A 111 -5.62 -13.12 -1.54
C SER A 111 -6.51 -14.11 -2.28
N THR A 112 -6.56 -14.04 -3.61
CA THR A 112 -7.42 -14.87 -4.45
C THR A 112 -6.64 -15.92 -5.24
N PHE A 113 -5.34 -15.72 -5.47
CA PHE A 113 -4.48 -16.70 -6.12
C PHE A 113 -4.34 -17.96 -5.27
N LYS A 114 -4.65 -19.13 -5.85
CA LYS A 114 -4.66 -20.44 -5.17
C LYS A 114 -5.45 -20.46 -3.84
N ARG A 115 -6.49 -19.62 -3.74
CA ARG A 115 -7.31 -19.37 -2.53
C ARG A 115 -6.57 -18.66 -1.39
N GLY A 116 -5.58 -17.86 -1.73
CA GLY A 116 -4.78 -17.08 -0.79
C GLY A 116 -3.34 -17.60 -0.74
N ILE A 117 -2.42 -16.74 -1.14
CA ILE A 117 -1.01 -16.80 -0.77
C ILE A 117 -0.67 -15.59 0.08
N GLU A 118 0.48 -15.65 0.75
CA GLU A 118 0.94 -14.57 1.61
C GLU A 118 1.49 -13.41 0.78
N PHE A 119 1.36 -12.19 1.33
CA PHE A 119 1.86 -10.99 0.67
C PHE A 119 2.43 -9.98 1.65
N VAL A 120 3.30 -9.11 1.14
CA VAL A 120 3.91 -7.99 1.87
C VAL A 120 3.69 -6.71 1.07
N ASN A 121 3.39 -5.61 1.77
CA ASN A 121 3.24 -4.30 1.14
C ASN A 121 4.46 -3.40 1.44
N ILE A 122 5.01 -2.79 0.40
CA ILE A 122 6.07 -1.78 0.46
C ILE A 122 5.55 -0.54 -0.28
N PRO A 123 4.75 0.31 0.38
CA PRO A 123 4.21 1.53 -0.22
C PRO A 123 5.33 2.52 -0.61
N THR A 124 5.23 3.10 -1.81
CA THR A 124 6.24 4.05 -2.34
C THR A 124 5.73 5.49 -2.47
N THR A 125 4.42 5.71 -2.27
CA THR A 125 3.82 7.06 -2.26
C THR A 125 3.39 7.45 -0.84
N LEU A 126 3.35 8.74 -0.56
CA LEU A 126 2.93 9.24 0.76
C LEU A 126 1.50 8.78 1.09
N LEU A 127 0.57 8.86 0.12
CA LEU A 127 -0.80 8.39 0.26
C LEU A 127 -0.85 6.90 0.63
N SER A 128 -0.08 6.07 -0.07
CA SER A 128 -0.06 4.63 0.22
C SER A 128 0.56 4.31 1.58
N MET A 129 1.56 5.07 2.03
CA MET A 129 2.22 4.87 3.33
C MET A 129 1.28 5.18 4.50
N VAL A 130 0.49 6.26 4.40
CA VAL A 130 -0.36 6.74 5.52
C VAL A 130 -1.79 6.23 5.47
N ASP A 131 -2.25 5.79 4.30
CA ASP A 131 -3.61 5.30 4.09
C ASP A 131 -3.60 3.93 3.39
N ALA A 132 -3.48 3.86 2.06
CA ALA A 132 -3.86 2.67 1.28
C ALA A 132 -3.30 1.32 1.78
N SER A 133 -2.01 1.26 2.15
CA SER A 133 -1.41 -0.02 2.54
C SER A 133 -1.88 -0.53 3.91
N VAL A 134 -2.47 0.33 4.75
CA VAL A 134 -2.85 0.01 6.14
C VAL A 134 -4.35 -0.34 6.22
N GLY A 135 -4.69 -1.35 7.01
CA GLY A 135 -6.08 -1.67 7.33
C GLY A 135 -6.79 -2.64 6.39
N GLY A 136 -6.03 -3.33 5.54
CA GLY A 136 -6.38 -4.63 4.94
C GLY A 136 -7.51 -4.61 3.92
N LYS A 137 -7.91 -3.45 3.39
CA LYS A 137 -8.83 -3.40 2.24
C LYS A 137 -7.98 -3.57 0.99
N THR A 138 -8.28 -4.60 0.20
CA THR A 138 -7.62 -4.83 -1.09
C THR A 138 -8.69 -5.05 -2.14
N GLY A 139 -8.44 -4.57 -3.36
CA GLY A 139 -9.46 -4.64 -4.40
C GLY A 139 -9.12 -3.88 -5.66
N VAL A 140 -10.06 -3.95 -6.59
CA VAL A 140 -10.02 -3.33 -7.91
C VAL A 140 -11.36 -2.68 -8.25
N ASP A 141 -11.31 -1.84 -9.26
CA ASP A 141 -12.45 -1.11 -9.77
C ASP A 141 -13.31 -2.01 -10.68
N LEU A 142 -14.59 -1.67 -10.80
CA LEU A 142 -15.52 -2.30 -11.74
C LEU A 142 -16.05 -1.23 -12.69
N GLY A 143 -15.39 -1.09 -13.85
CA GLY A 143 -15.61 0.04 -14.75
C GLY A 143 -15.24 1.36 -14.05
N VAL A 144 -16.17 2.32 -14.03
CA VAL A 144 -15.97 3.62 -13.37
C VAL A 144 -16.17 3.58 -11.85
N LEU A 145 -16.63 2.45 -11.30
CA LEU A 145 -16.93 2.34 -9.88
C LEU A 145 -15.71 1.87 -9.11
N LYS A 146 -15.15 2.79 -8.30
CA LYS A 146 -13.94 2.52 -7.51
C LYS A 146 -14.14 1.44 -6.46
N ASN A 147 -13.16 0.56 -6.31
CA ASN A 147 -13.02 -0.41 -5.21
C ASN A 147 -14.25 -1.31 -4.96
N GLN A 148 -15.00 -1.66 -6.01
CA GLN A 148 -16.22 -2.47 -5.86
C GLN A 148 -15.96 -3.95 -5.67
N ILE A 149 -14.82 -4.46 -6.17
CA ILE A 149 -14.46 -5.87 -6.11
C ILE A 149 -13.22 -6.00 -5.22
N GLY A 150 -13.36 -6.66 -4.08
CA GLY A 150 -12.25 -6.73 -3.13
C GLY A 150 -12.50 -7.67 -1.97
N VAL A 151 -11.49 -7.78 -1.11
CA VAL A 151 -11.53 -8.58 0.12
C VAL A 151 -10.89 -7.81 1.27
N PHE A 152 -11.21 -8.24 2.50
CA PHE A 152 -10.43 -7.83 3.67
C PHE A 152 -9.32 -8.86 3.90
N ALA A 153 -8.09 -8.49 3.58
CA ALA A 153 -6.91 -9.33 3.72
C ALA A 153 -5.73 -8.51 4.26
N ASN A 154 -5.08 -9.04 5.28
CA ASN A 154 -3.93 -8.40 5.91
C ASN A 154 -2.63 -8.90 5.28
N PRO A 155 -1.65 -8.03 5.03
CA PRO A 155 -0.31 -8.46 4.66
C PRO A 155 0.38 -9.15 5.83
N GLU A 156 1.50 -9.81 5.57
CA GLU A 156 2.34 -10.39 6.62
C GLU A 156 3.20 -9.35 7.34
N LEU A 157 3.58 -8.29 6.64
CA LEU A 157 4.16 -7.07 7.19
C LEU A 157 4.03 -5.92 6.20
N ILE A 158 4.23 -4.69 6.69
CA ILE A 158 4.36 -3.49 5.87
C ILE A 158 5.73 -2.86 6.13
N ILE A 159 6.38 -2.40 5.07
CA ILE A 159 7.64 -1.64 5.16
C ILE A 159 7.42 -0.21 4.70
N ILE A 160 7.67 0.73 5.59
CA ILE A 160 7.65 2.16 5.30
C ILE A 160 9.10 2.64 5.14
N ASP A 161 9.51 2.92 3.91
CA ASP A 161 10.82 3.52 3.59
C ASP A 161 10.59 4.90 2.94
N PRO A 162 10.72 6.00 3.72
CA PRO A 162 10.50 7.35 3.21
C PRO A 162 11.45 7.78 2.09
N GLU A 163 12.56 7.07 1.87
CA GLU A 163 13.47 7.35 0.76
C GLU A 163 12.78 7.25 -0.60
N TYR A 164 11.71 6.47 -0.73
CA TYR A 164 10.91 6.42 -1.94
C TYR A 164 10.18 7.75 -2.23
N LEU A 165 9.96 8.60 -1.23
CA LEU A 165 9.30 9.89 -1.46
C LEU A 165 10.16 10.88 -2.25
N HIS A 166 11.47 10.62 -2.39
CA HIS A 166 12.33 11.40 -3.27
C HIS A 166 12.04 11.17 -4.76
N THR A 167 11.30 10.10 -5.12
CA THR A 167 11.00 9.75 -6.51
C THR A 167 9.62 10.24 -6.97
N VAL A 168 8.76 10.69 -6.05
CA VAL A 168 7.39 11.12 -6.37
C VAL A 168 7.31 12.62 -6.64
N THR A 169 6.34 13.02 -7.46
CA THR A 169 6.14 14.44 -7.79
C THR A 169 5.60 15.23 -6.59
N PRO A 170 5.77 16.58 -6.57
CA PRO A 170 5.13 17.42 -5.56
C PRO A 170 3.60 17.29 -5.51
N ARG A 171 2.96 16.89 -6.62
CA ARG A 171 1.51 16.62 -6.68
C ARG A 171 1.16 15.40 -5.83
N GLU A 172 1.93 14.32 -5.94
CA GLU A 172 1.74 13.09 -5.15
C GLU A 172 1.98 13.34 -3.65
N ILE A 173 2.98 14.16 -3.31
CA ILE A 173 3.19 14.59 -1.92
C ILE A 173 1.95 15.33 -1.41
N ARG A 174 1.44 16.33 -2.15
CA ARG A 174 0.21 17.04 -1.75
C ARG A 174 -0.99 16.12 -1.59
N SER A 175 -1.13 15.14 -2.49
CA SER A 175 -2.21 14.15 -2.43
C SER A 175 -2.15 13.35 -1.12
N GLY A 176 -0.98 12.82 -0.76
CA GLY A 176 -0.80 12.12 0.52
C GLY A 176 -0.96 13.03 1.75
N THR A 177 -0.51 14.29 1.68
CA THR A 177 -0.68 15.26 2.77
C THR A 177 -2.15 15.55 3.06
N ALA A 178 -3.03 15.49 2.06
CA ALA A 178 -4.48 15.67 2.27
C ALA A 178 -5.04 14.63 3.26
N GLU A 179 -4.56 13.37 3.21
CA GLU A 179 -4.97 12.35 4.18
C GLU A 179 -4.39 12.57 5.56
N ILE A 180 -3.16 13.08 5.66
CA ILE A 180 -2.57 13.45 6.95
C ILE A 180 -3.39 14.58 7.59
N ILE A 181 -3.83 15.57 6.80
CA ILE A 181 -4.73 16.63 7.26
C ILE A 181 -6.08 16.05 7.70
N LYS A 182 -6.64 15.06 6.97
CA LYS A 182 -7.86 14.35 7.38
C LYS A 182 -7.69 13.76 8.77
N TYR A 183 -6.60 13.04 9.05
CA TYR A 183 -6.33 12.50 10.40
C TYR A 183 -6.21 13.60 11.46
N GLY A 184 -5.54 14.70 11.12
CA GLY A 184 -5.41 15.83 12.03
C GLY A 184 -6.76 16.48 12.38
N MET A 185 -7.63 16.65 11.39
CA MET A 185 -8.97 17.23 11.58
C MET A 185 -9.92 16.30 12.34
N THR A 186 -9.76 14.99 12.20
CA THR A 186 -10.72 14.02 12.73
C THR A 186 -10.30 13.41 14.07
N HIS A 187 -9.00 13.29 14.36
CA HIS A 187 -8.50 12.58 15.55
C HIS A 187 -7.40 13.33 16.32
N ASP A 188 -6.58 14.15 15.65
CA ASP A 188 -5.43 14.78 16.29
C ASP A 188 -5.17 16.20 15.80
N ILE A 189 -5.82 17.17 16.45
CA ILE A 189 -5.66 18.59 16.08
C ILE A 189 -4.20 19.08 16.18
N ARG A 190 -3.34 18.40 16.95
CA ARG A 190 -1.91 18.74 17.05
C ARG A 190 -1.19 18.38 15.75
N LEU A 191 -1.52 17.25 15.13
CA LEU A 191 -1.00 16.86 13.81
C LEU A 191 -1.40 17.89 12.74
N PHE A 192 -2.63 18.39 12.79
CA PHE A 192 -3.06 19.47 11.89
C PHE A 192 -2.26 20.76 12.09
N ASN A 193 -2.11 21.20 13.34
CA ASN A 193 -1.35 22.41 13.67
C ASN A 193 0.13 22.28 13.31
N GLU A 194 0.71 21.08 13.45
CA GLU A 194 2.08 20.80 13.05
C GLU A 194 2.28 21.05 11.56
N ILE A 195 1.42 20.48 10.70
CA ILE A 195 1.47 20.70 9.24
C ILE A 195 1.30 22.18 8.89
N LYS A 196 0.43 22.89 9.60
CA LYS A 196 0.10 24.29 9.32
C LYS A 196 1.21 25.26 9.72
N ASP A 197 1.80 25.07 10.90
CA ASP A 197 2.61 26.09 11.56
C ASP A 197 4.13 25.78 11.52
N ASN A 198 4.54 24.56 11.13
CA ASN A 198 5.94 24.17 11.07
C ASN A 198 6.46 24.10 9.62
N PRO A 199 7.40 24.98 9.20
CA PRO A 199 8.01 24.89 7.87
C PRO A 199 9.06 23.76 7.73
N ASN A 200 9.54 23.20 8.83
CA ASN A 200 10.56 22.15 8.87
C ASN A 200 9.92 20.81 9.27
N LEU A 201 8.89 20.39 8.54
CA LEU A 201 8.18 19.14 8.81
C LEU A 201 9.10 17.94 8.62
N ASN A 202 9.14 17.06 9.61
CA ASN A 202 9.73 15.75 9.43
C ASN A 202 8.66 14.78 8.90
N ILE A 203 8.72 14.48 7.60
CA ILE A 203 7.69 13.66 6.93
C ILE A 203 7.55 12.27 7.58
N ILE A 204 8.64 11.72 8.11
CA ILE A 204 8.62 10.39 8.72
C ILE A 204 7.79 10.35 10.01
N ASP A 205 7.83 11.43 10.80
CA ASP A 205 7.06 11.55 12.05
C ASP A 205 5.56 11.72 11.72
N LEU A 206 5.24 12.49 10.68
CA LEU A 206 3.88 12.64 10.17
C LEU A 206 3.32 11.30 9.68
N ILE A 207 4.13 10.52 8.94
CA ILE A 207 3.74 9.18 8.47
C ILE A 207 3.47 8.26 9.65
N HIS A 208 4.39 8.20 10.62
CA HIS A 208 4.26 7.35 11.80
C HIS A 208 2.98 7.67 12.57
N ARG A 209 2.75 8.96 12.85
CA ARG A 209 1.57 9.40 13.59
C ARG A 209 0.27 9.10 12.84
N SER A 210 0.27 9.29 11.52
CA SER A 210 -0.89 8.97 10.67
C SER A 210 -1.24 7.48 10.72
N ILE A 211 -0.21 6.62 10.63
CA ILE A 211 -0.39 5.17 10.73
C ILE A 211 -0.90 4.78 12.13
N GLU A 212 -0.40 5.38 13.21
CA GLU A 212 -0.93 5.13 14.56
C GLU A 212 -2.42 5.46 14.67
N ILE A 213 -2.83 6.64 14.19
CA ILE A 213 -4.24 7.07 14.20
C ILE A 213 -5.09 6.07 13.42
N LYS A 214 -4.71 5.78 12.17
CA LYS A 214 -5.47 4.84 11.34
C LYS A 214 -5.51 3.45 11.97
N ASN A 215 -4.39 2.95 12.47
CA ASN A 215 -4.31 1.62 13.10
C ASN A 215 -5.23 1.52 14.31
N ASN A 216 -5.29 2.53 15.17
CA ASN A 216 -6.19 2.55 16.32
C ASN A 216 -7.66 2.45 15.90
N VAL A 217 -8.07 3.21 14.88
CA VAL A 217 -9.44 3.18 14.35
C VAL A 217 -9.76 1.84 13.68
N VAL A 218 -8.80 1.25 12.96
CA VAL A 218 -8.95 -0.08 12.34
C VAL A 218 -9.06 -1.18 13.39
N LEU A 219 -8.29 -1.11 14.48
CA LEU A 219 -8.37 -2.09 15.56
C LEU A 219 -9.73 -2.07 16.27
N GLU A 220 -10.35 -0.89 16.38
CA GLU A 220 -11.69 -0.73 16.95
C GLU A 220 -12.79 -1.23 15.99
N ASP A 221 -12.65 -1.00 14.68
CA ASP A 221 -13.64 -1.39 13.67
C ASP A 221 -12.99 -1.94 12.38
N PRO A 222 -12.54 -3.22 12.39
CA PRO A 222 -11.75 -3.80 11.30
C PRO A 222 -12.47 -3.86 9.95
N LYS A 223 -13.80 -3.96 9.97
CA LYS A 223 -14.64 -4.11 8.76
C LYS A 223 -15.47 -2.86 8.43
N GLU A 224 -15.12 -1.71 9.01
CA GLU A 224 -15.74 -0.41 8.70
C GLU A 224 -17.27 -0.37 8.82
N LYS A 225 -17.81 -0.95 9.89
CA LYS A 225 -19.27 -0.94 10.12
C LYS A 225 -19.73 0.29 10.89
N ASN A 226 -18.87 0.87 11.71
CA ASN A 226 -19.17 1.89 12.71
C ASN A 226 -18.12 3.03 12.66
N VAL A 227 -17.27 3.14 13.68
CA VAL A 227 -16.38 4.30 13.91
C VAL A 227 -15.42 4.55 12.76
N ARG A 228 -14.94 3.51 12.06
CA ARG A 228 -13.96 3.66 10.98
C ARG A 228 -14.48 4.49 9.79
N LYS A 229 -15.80 4.66 9.67
CA LYS A 229 -16.41 5.57 8.67
C LYS A 229 -15.97 7.03 8.83
N VAL A 230 -15.49 7.44 10.00
CA VAL A 230 -14.89 8.77 10.21
C VAL A 230 -13.72 9.02 9.25
N LEU A 231 -13.01 7.96 8.83
CA LEU A 231 -11.90 8.06 7.87
C LEU A 231 -12.38 8.35 6.43
N ASN A 232 -13.69 8.36 6.20
CA ASN A 232 -14.31 8.81 4.95
C ASN A 232 -14.68 10.31 4.99
N TRP A 233 -14.21 11.06 5.99
CA TRP A 233 -14.39 12.51 6.01
C TRP A 233 -13.84 13.14 4.72
N GLY A 234 -14.66 13.98 4.08
CA GLY A 234 -14.38 14.57 2.76
C GLY A 234 -14.62 13.65 1.55
N HIS A 235 -14.62 12.32 1.71
CA HIS A 235 -14.61 11.36 0.61
C HIS A 235 -15.94 11.29 -0.16
N THR A 236 -17.09 11.57 0.47
CA THR A 236 -18.38 11.57 -0.24
C THR A 236 -18.39 12.56 -1.41
N ILE A 237 -17.88 13.78 -1.17
CA ILE A 237 -17.78 14.81 -2.21
C ILE A 237 -16.56 14.54 -3.10
N GLY A 238 -15.43 14.16 -2.50
CA GLY A 238 -14.19 13.82 -3.21
C GLY A 238 -14.39 12.77 -4.29
N HIS A 239 -15.00 11.62 -3.95
CA HIS A 239 -15.30 10.56 -4.92
C HIS A 239 -16.24 11.02 -6.04
N GLY A 240 -17.21 11.90 -5.76
CA GLY A 240 -18.08 12.47 -6.78
C GLY A 240 -17.31 13.31 -7.80
N ILE A 241 -16.37 14.13 -7.32
CA ILE A 241 -15.49 14.94 -8.17
C ILE A 241 -14.53 14.03 -8.96
N GLU A 242 -13.88 13.08 -8.30
CA GLU A 242 -12.95 12.14 -8.96
C GLU A 242 -13.64 11.33 -10.06
N SER A 243 -14.84 10.81 -9.80
CA SER A 243 -15.59 10.03 -10.80
C SER A 243 -15.96 10.87 -12.02
N TYR A 244 -16.33 12.14 -11.81
CA TYR A 244 -16.62 13.07 -12.90
C TYR A 244 -15.40 13.33 -13.79
N PHE A 245 -14.22 13.53 -13.19
CA PHE A 245 -12.98 13.81 -13.93
C PHE A 245 -12.27 12.56 -14.49
N LEU A 246 -12.67 11.36 -14.08
CA LEU A 246 -12.20 10.11 -14.70
C LEU A 246 -12.92 9.81 -16.03
N ASP A 247 -14.19 10.22 -16.15
CA ASP A 247 -15.02 9.98 -17.33
C ASP A 247 -14.99 11.17 -18.33
N SER A 248 -14.53 12.34 -17.89
CA SER A 248 -14.38 13.51 -18.76
C SER A 248 -12.98 13.59 -19.35
N GLU A 249 -12.89 13.50 -20.68
CA GLU A 249 -11.70 13.92 -21.43
C GLU A 249 -11.51 15.44 -21.25
N THR A 250 -10.66 15.83 -20.29
CA THR A 250 -10.11 17.20 -20.21
C THR A 250 -8.61 17.19 -20.36
#